data_AF-E9HS22-F1
#
_entry.id   AF-E9HS22-F1
#
_cell.length_a   1.000
_cell.length_b   1.000
_cell.length_c   1.000
_cell.angle_alpha   90.00
_cell.angle_beta   90.00
_cell.angle_gamma   90.00
#
_symmetry.space_group_name_H-M   'P 1'
#
loop_
_entity.id
_entity.type
_entity.pdbx_description
1 polymer ?
#
loop_
_entity_poly.entity_id
_entity_poly.type
_entity_poly.pdbx_seq_one_letter_code
_entity_poly.pdbx_strand_id
1 'polypeptide(L)'
;MDNYFKLAHRSYRYGLRGALKKLCQSPEAYFYLRNRLAASHGTLCSALWTLGVGDRHLSNFLVSIRTGDVISIDYGMAFGMGTNQLPVPEVVPCRLTTQFQFLIPGLGLNGCIRESMIHTLRVAKEESGSIMAALSVFVTEPTLDWLKHAETMAKRSQTKKLENNSAVWAPVEFLLRTENLLNGFHPSKITCDDLEKNKIFSTTEGRKLLPLVVSVVQGTDCPTAVETKSDSGLSSDQQVECLIEQSTDPACLCRMFSGWEPWM
;
A
#
# COMPACT_ATOMS: atom_id res chain seq x y z
N MET A 1 6.03 13.42 -14.42
CA MET A 1 6.61 13.78 -13.12
C MET A 1 6.35 15.24 -12.74
N ASP A 2 6.58 16.23 -13.62
CA ASP A 2 6.38 17.66 -13.31
C ASP A 2 4.99 18.03 -12.76
N ASN A 3 3.92 17.43 -13.30
CA ASN A 3 2.57 17.67 -12.81
C ASN A 3 2.37 17.20 -11.37
N TYR A 4 3.01 16.08 -10.97
CA TYR A 4 2.98 15.60 -9.60
C TYR A 4 3.64 16.60 -8.65
N PHE A 5 4.84 17.08 -8.97
CA PHE A 5 5.51 18.09 -8.14
C PHE A 5 4.74 19.40 -8.07
N LYS A 6 4.14 19.87 -9.17
CA LYS A 6 3.27 21.05 -9.16
C LYS A 6 2.08 20.88 -8.21
N LEU A 7 1.43 19.70 -8.20
CA LEU A 7 0.31 19.40 -7.31
C LEU A 7 0.76 19.24 -5.85
N ALA A 8 1.87 18.55 -5.61
CA ALA A 8 2.45 18.36 -4.29
C ALA A 8 2.92 19.70 -3.67
N HIS A 9 3.43 20.62 -4.48
CA HIS A 9 3.79 21.97 -4.03
C HIS A 9 2.60 22.89 -3.78
N ARG A 10 1.52 22.74 -4.57
CA ARG A 10 0.24 23.43 -4.30
C ARG A 10 -0.42 22.93 -3.03
N SER A 11 -0.26 21.65 -2.75
CA SER A 11 -0.74 21.03 -1.52
C SER A 11 0.06 21.54 -0.34
N TYR A 12 -0.63 21.92 0.74
CA TYR A 12 0.06 22.35 1.95
C TYR A 12 0.73 21.14 2.60
N ARG A 13 2.04 20.99 2.39
CA ARG A 13 2.87 19.87 2.87
C ARG A 13 2.83 19.67 4.40
N TYR A 14 2.38 20.67 5.15
CA TYR A 14 2.18 20.58 6.61
C TYR A 14 0.69 20.53 7.00
N GLY A 15 -0.21 20.16 6.09
CA GLY A 15 -1.65 20.12 6.31
C GLY A 15 -2.06 19.27 7.50
N LEU A 16 -1.64 18.01 7.51
CA LEU A 16 -1.92 17.07 8.61
C LEU A 16 -1.33 17.56 9.93
N ARG A 17 -0.06 18.01 9.90
CA ARG A 17 0.62 18.60 11.05
C ARG A 17 -0.13 19.82 11.60
N GLY A 18 -0.57 20.71 10.73
CA GLY A 18 -1.32 21.91 11.06
C GLY A 18 -2.71 21.60 11.61
N ALA A 19 -3.39 20.60 11.04
CA ALA A 19 -4.69 20.13 11.54
C ALA A 19 -4.57 19.57 12.95
N LEU A 20 -3.60 18.68 13.21
CA LEU A 20 -3.35 18.15 14.56
C LEU A 20 -3.02 19.27 15.55
N LYS A 21 -2.24 20.26 15.15
CA LYS A 21 -1.92 21.42 15.99
C LYS A 21 -3.17 22.24 16.33
N LYS A 22 -4.12 22.39 15.39
CA LYS A 22 -5.39 23.09 15.64
C LYS A 22 -6.35 22.30 16.53
N LEU A 23 -6.27 20.97 16.52
CA LEU A 23 -7.09 20.10 17.38
C LEU A 23 -6.63 20.11 18.86
N CYS A 24 -5.36 20.42 19.11
CA CYS A 24 -4.76 20.29 20.42
C CYS A 24 -4.70 21.63 21.17
N GLN A 25 -5.06 21.62 22.46
CA GLN A 25 -5.00 22.79 23.33
C GLN A 25 -3.65 22.97 24.03
N SER A 26 -2.82 21.92 24.05
CA SER A 26 -1.48 21.96 24.67
C SER A 26 -0.44 21.23 23.81
N PRO A 27 0.86 21.56 23.98
CA PRO A 27 1.96 20.87 23.31
C PRO A 27 2.03 19.36 23.62
N GLU A 28 1.67 18.96 24.85
CA GLU A 28 1.66 17.57 25.30
C GLU A 28 0.57 16.77 24.56
N ALA A 29 -0.64 17.34 24.46
CA ALA A 29 -1.73 16.74 23.69
C ALA A 29 -1.34 16.59 22.22
N TYR A 30 -0.69 17.61 21.64
CA TYR A 30 -0.19 17.56 20.27
C TYR A 30 0.87 16.48 20.06
N PHE A 31 1.83 16.37 20.98
CA PHE A 31 2.86 15.34 20.95
C PHE A 31 2.23 13.94 21.01
N TYR A 32 1.30 13.73 21.96
CA TYR A 32 0.59 12.47 22.12
C TYR A 32 -0.19 12.09 20.85
N LEU A 33 -1.05 12.99 20.35
CA LEU A 33 -1.93 12.73 19.20
C LEU A 33 -1.12 12.45 17.93
N ARG A 34 -0.05 13.22 17.70
CA ARG A 34 0.83 13.03 16.55
C ARG A 34 1.57 11.69 16.59
N ASN A 35 2.12 11.31 17.74
CA ASN A 35 2.86 10.06 17.86
C ASN A 35 1.92 8.85 17.78
N ARG A 36 0.71 8.94 18.33
CA ARG A 36 -0.30 7.89 18.16
C ARG A 36 -0.71 7.71 16.70
N LEU A 37 -0.94 8.81 15.98
CA LEU A 37 -1.22 8.74 14.55
C LEU A 37 -0.08 8.08 13.77
N ALA A 38 1.17 8.48 14.05
CA ALA A 38 2.33 7.92 13.41
C ALA A 38 2.50 6.42 13.71
N ALA A 39 2.38 6.00 14.97
CA ALA A 39 2.49 4.61 15.37
C ALA A 39 1.38 3.74 14.75
N SER A 40 0.13 4.20 14.88
CA SER A 40 -1.04 3.51 14.35
C SER A 40 -0.97 3.37 12.83
N HIS A 41 -0.52 4.42 12.13
CA HIS A 41 -0.37 4.39 10.67
C HIS A 41 0.77 3.46 10.23
N GLY A 42 1.90 3.47 10.94
CA GLY A 42 3.01 2.54 10.68
C GLY A 42 2.59 1.08 10.84
N THR A 43 1.93 0.73 11.94
CA THR A 43 1.38 -0.61 12.15
C THR A 43 0.37 -0.99 11.06
N LEU A 44 -0.51 -0.05 10.69
CA LEU A 44 -1.50 -0.26 9.64
C LEU A 44 -0.83 -0.52 8.27
N CYS A 45 0.19 0.25 7.91
CA CYS A 45 0.92 0.07 6.66
C CYS A 45 1.52 -1.34 6.54
N SER A 46 2.21 -1.84 7.57
CA SER A 46 2.74 -3.20 7.57
C SER A 46 1.64 -4.26 7.52
N ALA A 47 0.57 -4.10 8.29
CA ALA A 47 -0.53 -5.07 8.31
C ALA A 47 -1.27 -5.15 6.97
N LEU A 48 -1.59 -4.00 6.37
CA LEU A 48 -2.25 -3.93 5.06
C LEU A 48 -1.37 -4.48 3.95
N TRP A 49 -0.05 -4.24 4.01
CA TRP A 49 0.87 -4.82 3.04
C TRP A 49 0.95 -6.34 3.16
N THR A 50 1.05 -6.90 4.38
CA THR A 50 1.03 -8.34 4.62
C THR A 50 -0.22 -9.00 4.04
N LEU A 51 -1.39 -8.38 4.18
CA LEU A 51 -2.65 -8.87 3.62
C LEU A 51 -2.86 -8.51 2.14
N GLY A 52 -1.97 -7.70 1.55
CA GLY A 52 -2.10 -7.23 0.17
C GLY A 52 -3.30 -6.31 -0.08
N VAL A 53 -3.74 -5.54 0.92
CA VAL A 53 -4.84 -4.58 0.76
C VAL A 53 -4.38 -3.39 -0.08
N GLY A 54 -5.08 -3.17 -1.19
CA GLY A 54 -4.99 -1.99 -2.05
C GLY A 54 -6.20 -1.06 -1.88
N ASP A 55 -6.40 -0.19 -2.87
CA ASP A 55 -7.39 0.89 -2.88
C ASP A 55 -7.28 1.86 -1.70
N ARG A 56 -6.05 2.28 -1.39
CA ARG A 56 -5.73 3.08 -0.19
C ARG A 56 -5.86 4.59 -0.44
N HIS A 57 -7.00 5.00 -0.98
CA HIS A 57 -7.34 6.42 -1.12
C HIS A 57 -7.76 7.03 0.23
N LEU A 58 -7.79 8.37 0.33
CA LEU A 58 -8.04 9.07 1.60
C LEU A 58 -9.34 8.68 2.30
N SER A 59 -10.41 8.40 1.55
CA SER A 59 -11.71 8.03 2.15
C SER A 59 -11.71 6.66 2.85
N ASN A 60 -10.69 5.83 2.63
CA ASN A 60 -10.55 4.53 3.28
C ASN A 60 -9.74 4.60 4.58
N PHE A 61 -9.37 5.81 5.03
CA PHE A 61 -8.72 6.03 6.32
C PHE A 61 -9.59 6.89 7.23
N LEU A 62 -10.00 6.31 8.35
CA LEU A 62 -10.69 7.01 9.43
C LEU A 62 -9.69 7.36 10.52
N VAL A 63 -9.66 8.63 10.93
CA VAL A 63 -8.78 9.11 12.01
C VAL A 63 -9.63 9.50 13.20
N SER A 64 -9.33 8.91 14.36
CA SER A 64 -9.91 9.31 15.63
C SER A 64 -9.35 10.66 16.05
N ILE A 65 -10.17 11.71 16.04
CA ILE A 65 -9.76 13.05 16.49
C ILE A 65 -9.49 13.12 18.01
N ARG A 66 -9.90 12.11 18.78
CA ARG A 66 -9.70 12.04 20.23
C ARG A 66 -8.39 11.36 20.61
N THR A 67 -8.06 10.25 19.94
CA THR A 67 -6.91 9.41 20.29
C THR A 67 -5.76 9.51 19.28
N GLY A 68 -6.05 9.95 18.05
CA GLY A 68 -5.08 10.02 16.97
C GLY A 68 -4.89 8.70 16.24
N ASP A 69 -5.58 7.63 16.65
CA ASP A 69 -5.49 6.33 15.98
C ASP A 69 -6.10 6.41 14.57
N VAL A 70 -5.52 5.68 13.63
CA VAL A 70 -6.00 5.55 12.26
C VAL A 70 -6.48 4.12 12.01
N ILE A 71 -7.63 3.99 11.39
CA ILE A 71 -8.25 2.72 11.03
C ILE A 71 -8.50 2.74 9.52
N SER A 72 -8.10 1.68 8.82
CA SER A 72 -8.55 1.49 7.45
C SER A 72 -9.93 0.85 7.41
N ILE A 73 -10.70 1.23 6.41
CA ILE A 73 -11.98 0.60 6.08
C ILE A 73 -11.96 0.15 4.63
N ASP A 74 -12.97 -0.62 4.24
CA ASP A 74 -13.18 -1.12 2.88
C ASP A 74 -12.02 -2.00 2.35
N TYR A 75 -12.05 -3.27 2.72
CA TYR A 75 -11.06 -4.27 2.31
C TYR A 75 -11.44 -4.99 1.00
N GLY A 76 -12.27 -4.36 0.16
CA GLY A 76 -12.76 -4.97 -1.09
C GLY A 76 -11.64 -5.38 -2.06
N MET A 77 -10.48 -4.72 -1.99
CA MET A 77 -9.31 -4.97 -2.82
C MET A 77 -8.15 -5.59 -2.02
N ALA A 78 -8.36 -6.75 -1.41
CA ALA A 78 -7.33 -7.50 -0.67
C ALA A 78 -6.41 -8.37 -1.56
N PHE A 79 -5.38 -8.99 -0.98
CA PHE A 79 -4.53 -10.02 -1.62
C PHE A 79 -3.89 -9.63 -2.96
N GLY A 80 -3.47 -8.37 -3.09
CA GLY A 80 -2.84 -7.84 -4.31
C GLY A 80 -3.83 -7.45 -5.40
N MET A 81 -5.14 -7.51 -5.14
CA MET A 81 -6.17 -7.16 -6.13
C MET A 81 -6.07 -5.70 -6.59
N GLY A 82 -5.63 -4.78 -5.73
CA GLY A 82 -5.37 -3.39 -6.11
C GLY A 82 -4.33 -3.24 -7.24
N THR A 83 -3.39 -4.18 -7.35
CA THR A 83 -2.35 -4.17 -8.39
C THR A 83 -2.74 -5.06 -9.58
N ASN A 84 -3.35 -6.22 -9.33
CA ASN A 84 -3.63 -7.21 -10.38
C ASN A 84 -4.99 -7.04 -11.10
N GLN A 85 -5.96 -6.30 -10.54
CA GLN A 85 -7.30 -6.15 -11.13
C GLN A 85 -7.66 -4.72 -11.53
N LEU A 86 -7.08 -3.69 -10.89
CA LEU A 86 -7.43 -2.32 -11.22
C LEU A 86 -6.94 -1.91 -12.61
N PRO A 87 -7.71 -1.08 -13.34
CA PRO A 87 -7.27 -0.59 -14.64
C PRO A 87 -6.00 0.27 -14.60
N VAL A 88 -5.84 1.00 -13.50
CA VAL A 88 -4.61 1.70 -13.16
C VAL A 88 -4.07 1.01 -11.90
N PRO A 89 -3.06 0.13 -12.03
CA PRO A 89 -2.53 -0.64 -10.90
C PRO A 89 -2.01 0.25 -9.78
N GLU A 90 -2.31 -0.12 -8.54
CA GLU A 90 -1.64 0.47 -7.39
C GLU A 90 -0.22 -0.12 -7.24
N VAL A 91 0.80 0.71 -7.46
CA VAL A 91 2.22 0.28 -7.48
C VAL A 91 3.00 0.62 -6.21
N VAL A 92 2.45 1.47 -5.35
CA VAL A 92 3.02 1.73 -4.02
C VAL A 92 2.50 0.68 -3.05
N PRO A 93 3.29 0.20 -2.07
CA PRO A 93 2.83 -0.79 -1.11
C PRO A 93 2.22 -0.19 0.16
N CYS A 94 2.47 1.09 0.46
CA CYS A 94 1.92 1.79 1.63
C CYS A 94 1.53 3.22 1.26
N ARG A 95 0.57 3.82 1.97
CA ARG A 95 0.24 5.24 1.81
C ARG A 95 1.19 6.09 2.68
N LEU A 96 2.37 6.44 2.16
CA LEU A 96 3.38 7.25 2.84
C LEU A 96 3.63 8.57 2.08
N THR A 97 2.54 9.26 1.75
CA THR A 97 2.55 10.51 0.98
C THR A 97 3.22 11.67 1.74
N THR A 98 3.31 12.83 1.09
CA THR A 98 4.00 14.00 1.66
C THR A 98 3.46 14.43 3.02
N GLN A 99 2.14 14.31 3.28
CA GLN A 99 1.58 14.63 4.59
C GLN A 99 2.19 13.81 5.74
N PHE A 100 2.48 12.52 5.51
CA PHE A 100 3.11 11.66 6.52
C PHE A 100 4.61 11.90 6.63
N GLN A 101 5.29 12.17 5.51
CA GLN A 101 6.72 12.52 5.51
C GLN A 101 7.00 13.80 6.31
N PHE A 102 6.07 14.76 6.33
CA PHE A 102 6.20 16.02 7.08
C PHE A 102 5.44 16.04 8.41
N LEU A 103 4.88 14.90 8.86
CA LEU A 103 4.11 14.79 10.09
C LEU A 103 4.98 15.04 11.33
N ILE A 104 6.12 14.36 11.43
CA ILE A 104 7.08 14.47 12.53
C ILE A 104 8.28 15.31 12.07
N PRO A 105 8.43 16.56 12.53
CA PRO A 105 9.55 17.41 12.15
C PRO A 105 10.89 16.79 12.56
N GLY A 106 11.88 16.86 11.68
CA GLY A 106 13.23 16.34 11.91
C GLY A 106 13.39 14.85 11.65
N LEU A 107 12.45 14.02 12.12
CA LEU A 107 12.52 12.56 11.96
C LEU A 107 11.86 12.06 10.66
N GLY A 108 10.84 12.77 10.15
CA GLY A 108 10.07 12.33 8.99
C GLY A 108 9.48 10.93 9.21
N LEU A 109 9.77 10.02 8.28
CA LEU A 109 9.37 8.60 8.39
C LEU A 109 10.33 7.77 9.26
N ASN A 110 11.58 8.21 9.41
CA ASN A 110 12.68 7.52 10.13
C ASN A 110 12.57 7.64 11.66
N GLY A 111 11.37 7.42 12.18
CA GLY A 111 11.06 7.42 13.60
C GLY A 111 9.89 6.51 13.88
N CYS A 112 8.87 7.03 14.56
CA CYS A 112 7.75 6.22 15.02
C CYS A 112 7.05 5.40 13.92
N ILE A 113 6.95 5.91 12.69
CA ILE A 113 6.33 5.18 11.57
C ILE A 113 7.17 3.95 11.21
N ARG A 114 8.47 4.15 10.90
CA ARG A 114 9.40 3.08 10.55
C ARG A 114 9.52 2.04 11.67
N GLU A 115 9.68 2.47 12.92
CA GLU A 115 9.81 1.55 14.06
C GLU A 115 8.54 0.71 14.29
N SER A 116 7.35 1.33 14.19
CA SER A 116 6.09 0.59 14.25
C SER A 116 5.94 -0.39 13.09
N MET A 117 6.33 -0.01 11.87
CA MET A 117 6.32 -0.90 10.71
C MET A 117 7.22 -2.12 10.92
N ILE A 118 8.45 -1.92 11.42
CA ILE A 118 9.44 -2.98 11.67
C ILE A 118 8.94 -3.93 12.74
N HIS A 119 8.47 -3.40 13.87
CA HIS A 119 7.97 -4.23 14.95
C HIS A 119 6.78 -5.08 14.48
N THR A 120 5.82 -4.47 13.78
CA THR A 120 4.66 -5.20 13.24
C THR A 120 5.08 -6.29 12.26
N LEU A 121 6.01 -5.99 11.33
CA LEU A 121 6.46 -6.98 10.35
C LEU A 121 7.29 -8.10 11.00
N ARG A 122 8.13 -7.78 11.99
CA ARG A 122 8.89 -8.78 12.76
C ARG A 122 7.96 -9.79 13.42
N VAL A 123 6.96 -9.31 14.16
CA VAL A 123 5.97 -10.17 14.81
C VAL A 123 5.18 -10.99 13.77
N ALA A 124 4.81 -10.39 12.63
CA ALA A 124 4.11 -11.11 11.57
C ALA A 124 4.95 -12.25 10.97
N LYS A 125 6.27 -12.08 10.86
CA LYS A 125 7.19 -13.14 10.38
C LYS A 125 7.38 -14.24 11.42
N GLU A 126 7.53 -13.87 12.69
CA GLU A 126 7.64 -14.81 13.82
C GLU A 126 6.37 -15.68 13.94
N GLU A 127 5.19 -15.07 13.80
CA GLU A 127 3.88 -15.75 13.86
C GLU A 127 3.33 -16.13 12.48
N SER A 128 4.20 -16.28 11.48
CA SER A 128 3.81 -16.55 10.10
C SER A 128 2.96 -17.82 9.97
N GLY A 129 3.24 -18.86 10.74
CA GLY A 129 2.45 -20.09 10.77
C GLY A 129 0.99 -19.86 11.16
N SER A 130 0.72 -19.02 12.17
CA SER A 130 -0.65 -18.69 12.59
C SER A 130 -1.38 -17.83 11.57
N ILE A 131 -0.69 -16.86 10.96
CA ILE A 131 -1.26 -16.04 9.87
C ILE A 131 -1.61 -16.91 8.67
N MET A 132 -0.70 -17.78 8.23
CA MET A 132 -0.93 -18.68 7.10
C MET A 132 -2.03 -19.71 7.38
N ALA A 133 -2.14 -20.21 8.61
CA ALA A 133 -3.23 -21.08 9.02
C ALA A 133 -4.58 -20.35 8.95
N ALA A 134 -4.68 -19.13 9.50
CA ALA A 134 -5.90 -18.33 9.45
C ALA A 134 -6.29 -17.98 8.00
N LEU A 135 -5.33 -17.60 7.17
CA LEU A 135 -5.55 -17.29 5.75
C LEU A 135 -5.95 -18.52 4.94
N SER A 136 -5.38 -19.70 5.22
CA SER A 136 -5.76 -20.92 4.51
C SER A 136 -7.19 -21.33 4.82
N VAL A 137 -7.64 -21.19 6.08
CA VAL A 137 -9.05 -21.38 6.45
C VAL A 137 -9.92 -20.34 5.75
N PHE A 138 -9.56 -19.06 5.82
CA PHE A 138 -10.30 -17.98 5.16
C PHE A 138 -10.47 -18.26 3.66
N VAL A 139 -9.40 -18.58 2.95
CA VAL A 139 -9.43 -18.75 1.50
C VAL A 139 -10.20 -20.02 1.07
N THR A 140 -10.23 -21.06 1.91
CA THR A 140 -10.94 -22.32 1.64
C THR A 140 -12.41 -22.29 2.05
N GLU A 141 -12.85 -21.29 2.81
CA GLU A 141 -14.24 -21.19 3.26
C GLU A 141 -15.18 -20.75 2.12
N PRO A 142 -16.13 -21.58 1.67
CA PRO A 142 -17.00 -21.31 0.52
C PRO A 142 -18.10 -20.26 0.79
N THR A 143 -18.19 -19.76 2.03
CA THR A 143 -19.22 -18.82 2.53
C THR A 143 -18.82 -17.34 2.41
N LEU A 144 -17.56 -17.05 2.04
CA LEU A 144 -17.07 -15.69 1.89
C LEU A 144 -17.61 -15.05 0.61
N ASP A 145 -18.83 -14.54 0.73
CA ASP A 145 -19.71 -13.88 -0.25
C ASP A 145 -19.11 -12.65 -0.96
N TRP A 146 -17.81 -12.32 -0.81
CA TRP A 146 -17.19 -11.21 -1.56
C TRP A 146 -17.05 -11.54 -3.06
N LEU A 147 -16.94 -12.83 -3.45
CA LEU A 147 -17.00 -13.25 -4.87
C LEU A 147 -18.40 -12.97 -5.47
N LYS A 148 -19.46 -13.24 -4.69
CA LYS A 148 -20.85 -12.93 -5.08
C LYS A 148 -21.14 -11.43 -5.03
N HIS A 149 -20.53 -10.68 -4.12
CA HIS A 149 -20.64 -9.23 -4.04
C HIS A 149 -19.91 -8.53 -5.18
N ALA A 150 -18.73 -8.98 -5.59
CA ALA A 150 -18.02 -8.50 -6.77
C ALA A 150 -18.85 -8.71 -8.06
N GLU A 151 -19.50 -9.87 -8.20
CA GLU A 151 -20.47 -10.12 -9.27
C GLU A 151 -21.70 -9.19 -9.20
N THR A 152 -22.17 -8.85 -8.00
CA THR A 152 -23.33 -7.97 -7.79
C THR A 152 -23.00 -6.49 -8.05
N MET A 153 -21.79 -6.05 -7.70
CA MET A 153 -21.26 -4.71 -7.97
C MET A 153 -20.98 -4.52 -9.47
N ALA A 154 -20.47 -5.55 -10.15
CA ALA A 154 -20.32 -5.54 -11.61
C ALA A 154 -21.67 -5.43 -12.35
N LYS A 155 -22.75 -6.01 -11.80
CA LYS A 155 -24.11 -5.90 -12.36
C LYS A 155 -24.73 -4.51 -12.16
N ARG A 156 -24.37 -3.78 -11.10
CA ARG A 156 -24.90 -2.42 -10.82
C ARG A 156 -24.25 -1.32 -11.68
N SER A 157 -23.02 -1.53 -12.17
CA SER A 157 -22.28 -0.55 -12.99
C SER A 157 -22.54 -0.67 -14.51
N GLN A 158 -23.62 -1.35 -14.94
CA GLN A 158 -24.01 -1.53 -16.34
C GLN A 158 -24.55 -0.25 -17.01
N THR A 159 -23.77 0.83 -17.04
CA THR A 159 -23.98 1.94 -17.98
C THR A 159 -22.70 2.53 -18.56
N LYS A 160 -21.65 1.71 -18.79
CA LYS A 160 -20.69 1.94 -19.89
C LYS A 160 -19.86 0.69 -20.18
N LYS A 161 -19.85 0.35 -21.47
CA LYS A 161 -19.24 -0.81 -22.13
C LYS A 161 -17.77 -1.05 -21.74
N LEU A 162 -17.49 -2.24 -21.21
CA LEU A 162 -16.33 -3.07 -21.52
C LEU A 162 -16.65 -4.50 -21.06
N GLU A 163 -16.86 -5.38 -22.03
CA GLU A 163 -17.05 -6.81 -21.83
C GLU A 163 -15.72 -7.46 -21.44
N ASN A 164 -15.62 -8.06 -20.24
CA ASN A 164 -15.42 -9.50 -20.02
C ASN A 164 -14.84 -9.85 -18.64
N ASN A 165 -15.52 -10.80 -18.01
CA ASN A 165 -15.03 -11.79 -17.05
C ASN A 165 -14.45 -11.34 -15.71
N SER A 166 -15.27 -11.63 -14.70
CA SER A 166 -15.00 -11.95 -13.29
C SER A 166 -13.53 -12.09 -12.90
N ALA A 167 -13.18 -11.49 -11.77
CA ALA A 167 -11.95 -11.78 -11.03
C ALA A 167 -11.77 -13.30 -10.89
N VAL A 168 -10.68 -13.85 -11.41
CA VAL A 168 -10.33 -15.25 -11.16
C VAL A 168 -9.78 -15.31 -9.74
N TRP A 169 -10.62 -15.74 -8.81
CA TRP A 169 -10.18 -16.05 -7.45
C TRP A 169 -9.24 -17.25 -7.51
N ALA A 170 -7.96 -17.00 -7.21
CA ALA A 170 -6.90 -18.00 -7.18
C ALA A 170 -6.37 -18.18 -5.75
N PRO A 171 -7.11 -18.91 -4.89
CA PRO A 171 -6.75 -19.25 -3.52
C PRO A 171 -5.27 -19.48 -3.22
N VAL A 172 -4.66 -20.36 -4.01
CA VAL A 172 -3.29 -20.84 -3.80
C VAL A 172 -2.28 -19.72 -4.06
N GLU A 173 -2.57 -18.85 -5.03
CA GLU A 173 -1.68 -17.74 -5.37
C GLU A 173 -1.64 -16.68 -4.27
N PHE A 174 -2.76 -16.45 -3.56
CA PHE A 174 -2.80 -15.50 -2.45
C PHE A 174 -1.98 -15.99 -1.25
N LEU A 175 -2.07 -17.29 -0.96
CA LEU A 175 -1.25 -17.90 0.09
C LEU A 175 0.23 -17.82 -0.27
N LEU A 176 0.60 -18.18 -1.50
CA LEU A 176 1.99 -18.09 -1.97
C LEU A 176 2.53 -16.66 -1.92
N ARG A 177 1.72 -15.67 -2.33
CA ARG A 177 2.09 -14.25 -2.26
C ARG A 177 2.40 -13.83 -0.82
N THR A 178 1.53 -14.19 0.13
CA THR A 178 1.69 -13.84 1.54
C THR A 178 2.88 -14.56 2.16
N GLU A 179 3.07 -15.83 1.81
CA GLU A 179 4.22 -16.63 2.23
C GLU A 179 5.54 -16.03 1.75
N ASN A 180 5.65 -15.63 0.47
CA ASN A 180 6.84 -14.99 -0.07
C ASN A 180 7.16 -13.68 0.69
N LEU A 181 6.13 -12.86 0.96
CA LEU A 181 6.27 -11.64 1.74
C LEU A 181 6.85 -11.92 3.14
N LEU A 182 6.28 -12.92 3.84
CA LEU A 182 6.71 -13.32 5.18
C LEU A 182 8.10 -14.00 5.18
N ASN A 183 8.49 -14.63 4.07
CA ASN A 183 9.82 -15.23 3.87
C ASN A 183 10.90 -14.22 3.49
N GLY A 184 10.61 -12.92 3.50
CA GLY A 184 11.64 -11.89 3.30
C GLY A 184 11.85 -11.50 1.85
N PHE A 185 10.87 -11.68 0.96
CA PHE A 185 10.98 -11.22 -0.42
C PHE A 185 10.97 -9.69 -0.52
N HIS A 186 11.64 -9.18 -1.55
CA HIS A 186 11.71 -7.76 -1.83
C HIS A 186 10.31 -7.21 -2.21
N PRO A 187 9.84 -6.08 -1.63
CA PRO A 187 8.51 -5.52 -1.93
C PRO A 187 8.27 -5.23 -3.43
N SER A 188 9.29 -4.74 -4.14
CA SER A 188 9.19 -4.50 -5.59
C SER A 188 8.98 -5.80 -6.37
N LYS A 189 9.60 -6.91 -5.95
CA LYS A 189 9.42 -8.23 -6.58
C LYS A 189 7.97 -8.71 -6.45
N ILE A 190 7.40 -8.62 -5.24
CA ILE A 190 5.98 -8.95 -5.01
C ILE A 190 5.06 -8.06 -5.87
N THR A 191 5.36 -6.76 -5.95
CA THR A 191 4.58 -5.82 -6.76
C THR A 191 4.69 -6.14 -8.26
N CYS A 192 5.88 -6.51 -8.75
CA CYS A 192 6.07 -6.91 -10.15
C CYS A 192 5.34 -8.21 -10.48
N ASP A 193 5.40 -9.21 -9.60
CA ASP A 193 4.67 -10.46 -9.77
C ASP A 193 3.14 -10.22 -9.79
N ASP A 194 2.64 -9.28 -8.98
CA ASP A 194 1.23 -8.85 -9.02
C ASP A 194 0.88 -8.10 -10.32
N LEU A 195 1.79 -7.27 -10.83
CA LEU A 195 1.61 -6.55 -12.09
C LEU A 195 1.54 -7.51 -13.28
N GLU A 196 2.43 -8.49 -13.37
CA GLU A 196 2.45 -9.47 -14.48
C GLU A 196 1.12 -10.23 -14.62
N LYS A 197 0.40 -10.41 -13.51
CA LYS A 197 -0.92 -11.06 -13.47
C LYS A 197 -2.06 -10.15 -13.91
N ASN A 198 -1.84 -8.84 -14.07
CA ASN A 198 -2.90 -7.92 -14.43
C ASN A 198 -3.31 -8.08 -15.91
N LYS A 199 -4.61 -8.31 -16.12
CA LYS A 199 -5.21 -8.54 -17.44
C LYS A 199 -4.95 -7.41 -18.45
N ILE A 200 -4.76 -6.18 -17.98
CA ILE A 200 -4.43 -5.05 -18.86
C ILE A 200 -3.10 -5.27 -19.57
N PHE A 201 -2.11 -5.82 -18.88
CA PHE A 201 -0.80 -6.08 -19.48
C PHE A 201 -0.79 -7.29 -20.41
N SER A 202 -1.88 -8.08 -20.48
CA SER A 202 -2.05 -9.10 -21.52
C SER A 202 -2.44 -8.50 -22.89
N THR A 203 -3.00 -7.28 -22.90
CA THR A 203 -3.37 -6.57 -24.14
C THR A 203 -2.13 -6.16 -24.96
N THR A 204 -2.30 -5.90 -26.26
CA THR A 204 -1.19 -5.52 -27.14
C THR A 204 -0.48 -4.25 -26.69
N GLU A 205 -1.23 -3.23 -26.25
CA GLU A 205 -0.64 -1.99 -25.72
C GLU A 205 -0.10 -2.18 -24.30
N GLY A 206 -0.80 -2.93 -23.45
CA GLY A 206 -0.34 -3.24 -22.10
C GLY A 206 1.00 -3.98 -22.08
N ARG A 207 1.21 -4.94 -22.99
CA ARG A 207 2.50 -5.66 -23.11
C ARG A 207 3.68 -4.73 -23.40
N LYS A 208 3.47 -3.60 -24.08
CA LYS A 208 4.51 -2.59 -24.31
C LYS A 208 4.78 -1.75 -23.06
N LEU A 209 3.76 -1.54 -22.23
CA LEU A 209 3.85 -0.73 -21.01
C LEU A 209 4.42 -1.49 -19.82
N LEU A 210 4.17 -2.80 -19.72
CA LEU A 210 4.58 -3.60 -18.56
C LEU A 210 6.08 -3.47 -18.23
N PRO A 211 7.03 -3.59 -19.18
CA PRO A 211 8.45 -3.41 -18.87
C PRO A 211 8.78 -2.02 -18.32
N LEU A 212 8.08 -0.98 -18.77
CA LEU A 212 8.27 0.41 -18.31
C LEU A 212 7.71 0.63 -16.90
N VAL A 213 6.64 -0.07 -16.52
CA VAL A 213 6.09 0.01 -15.16
C VAL A 213 6.97 -0.80 -14.20
N VAL A 214 7.44 -1.98 -14.63
CA VAL A 214 8.35 -2.82 -13.87
C VAL A 214 9.68 -2.12 -13.60
N SER A 215 10.26 -1.43 -14.60
CA SER A 215 11.52 -0.67 -14.42
C SER A 215 11.39 0.42 -13.35
N VAL A 216 10.24 1.10 -13.32
CA VAL A 216 9.92 2.12 -12.32
C VAL A 216 9.81 1.50 -10.93
N VAL A 217 9.07 0.40 -10.79
CA VAL A 217 8.87 -0.29 -9.49
C VAL A 217 10.17 -0.89 -8.95
N GLN A 218 11.05 -1.38 -9.84
CA GLN A 218 12.37 -1.89 -9.48
C GLN A 218 13.38 -0.77 -9.15
N GLY A 219 13.04 0.50 -9.43
CA GLY A 219 13.91 1.63 -9.17
C GLY A 219 15.11 1.74 -10.12
N THR A 220 15.12 1.04 -11.26
CA THR A 220 16.24 1.06 -12.23
C THR A 220 16.42 2.44 -12.87
N ASP A 221 15.38 3.26 -12.87
CA ASP A 221 15.38 4.62 -13.43
C ASP A 221 15.81 5.70 -12.41
N CYS A 222 16.13 5.33 -11.16
CA CYS A 222 16.53 6.27 -10.10
C CYS A 222 18.05 6.26 -9.88
N PRO A 223 18.76 7.39 -10.13
CA PRO A 223 20.22 7.49 -9.95
C PRO A 223 20.70 7.45 -8.48
N THR A 224 19.77 7.28 -7.52
CA THR A 224 20.03 7.19 -6.07
C THR A 224 19.92 5.78 -5.52
N ALA A 225 19.86 4.74 -6.38
CA ALA A 225 19.77 3.34 -5.96
C ALA A 225 20.93 2.95 -5.03
N VAL A 226 20.65 3.06 -3.74
CA VAL A 226 21.34 2.40 -2.63
C VAL A 226 21.42 0.92 -2.99
N GLU A 227 22.60 0.33 -2.77
CA GLU A 227 22.97 -1.09 -2.90
C GLU A 227 21.84 -2.01 -3.38
N THR A 228 21.98 -2.66 -4.53
CA THR A 228 21.06 -3.70 -5.00
C THR A 228 20.84 -4.75 -3.91
N LYS A 229 19.78 -4.58 -3.13
CA LYS A 229 19.34 -5.49 -2.09
C LYS A 229 18.93 -6.81 -2.76
N SER A 230 19.11 -7.93 -2.07
CA SER A 230 18.73 -9.24 -2.61
C SER A 230 17.22 -9.34 -2.85
N ASP A 231 16.82 -10.11 -3.85
CA ASP A 231 15.39 -10.33 -4.18
C ASP A 231 14.63 -11.07 -3.06
N SER A 232 15.35 -11.80 -2.21
CA SER A 232 14.79 -12.60 -1.11
C SER A 232 15.71 -12.61 0.12
N GLY A 233 15.21 -13.11 1.25
CA GLY A 233 15.97 -13.29 2.48
C GLY A 233 16.22 -11.99 3.26
N LEU A 234 15.45 -10.94 2.98
CA LEU A 234 15.56 -9.66 3.66
C LEU A 234 15.08 -9.75 5.11
N SER A 235 15.79 -9.06 6.01
CA SER A 235 15.35 -8.84 7.38
C SER A 235 14.11 -7.93 7.41
N SER A 236 13.36 -7.93 8.51
CA SER A 236 12.19 -7.03 8.64
C SER A 236 12.57 -5.56 8.50
N ASP A 237 13.77 -5.17 8.96
CA ASP A 237 14.29 -3.81 8.82
C ASP A 237 14.54 -3.46 7.35
N GLN A 238 15.22 -4.34 6.62
CA GLN A 238 15.49 -4.16 5.19
C GLN A 238 14.19 -4.12 4.36
N GLN A 239 13.23 -5.01 4.65
CA GLN A 239 11.93 -5.00 3.96
C GLN A 239 11.17 -3.69 4.19
N VAL A 240 11.15 -3.18 5.43
CA VAL A 240 10.50 -1.91 5.74
C VAL A 240 11.19 -0.74 5.05
N GLU A 241 12.53 -0.76 4.97
CA GLU A 241 13.26 0.25 4.21
C GLU A 241 12.82 0.26 2.75
N CYS A 242 12.80 -0.91 2.10
CA CYS A 242 12.32 -1.03 0.72
C CYS A 242 10.85 -0.60 0.55
N LEU A 243 9.99 -0.88 1.55
CA LEU A 243 8.59 -0.44 1.54
C LEU A 243 8.48 1.08 1.56
N ILE A 244 9.26 1.74 2.42
CA ILE A 244 9.29 3.20 2.52
C ILE A 244 9.84 3.80 1.23
N GLU A 245 10.96 3.28 0.71
CA GLU A 245 11.56 3.72 -0.56
C GLU A 245 10.53 3.65 -1.70
N GLN A 246 9.90 2.48 -1.92
CA GLN A 246 8.91 2.30 -2.98
C GLN A 246 7.64 3.15 -2.77
N SER A 247 7.20 3.34 -1.53
CA SER A 247 5.98 4.11 -1.21
C SER A 247 6.16 5.62 -1.29
N THR A 248 7.40 6.10 -1.27
CA THR A 248 7.74 7.52 -1.30
C THR A 248 8.34 7.96 -2.62
N ASP A 249 8.66 7.02 -3.52
CA ASP A 249 9.21 7.28 -4.84
C ASP A 249 8.25 8.13 -5.70
N PRO A 250 8.65 9.36 -6.11
CA PRO A 250 7.88 10.19 -7.02
C PRO A 250 7.57 9.52 -8.36
N ALA A 251 8.44 8.62 -8.84
CA ALA A 251 8.20 7.90 -10.09
C ALA A 251 7.01 6.93 -9.94
N CYS A 252 6.91 6.20 -8.82
CA CYS A 252 5.72 5.41 -8.49
C CYS A 252 4.48 6.30 -8.27
N LEU A 253 4.58 7.30 -7.40
CA LEU A 253 3.45 8.16 -7.00
C LEU A 253 2.83 8.93 -8.16
N CYS A 254 3.63 9.40 -9.12
CA CYS A 254 3.11 10.19 -10.25
C CYS A 254 2.34 9.39 -11.31
N ARG A 255 2.38 8.05 -11.23
CA ARG A 255 1.70 7.12 -12.15
C ARG A 255 0.45 6.48 -11.55
N MET A 256 0.12 6.84 -10.30
CA MET A 256 -1.06 6.34 -9.61
C MET A 256 -2.35 6.97 -10.14
N PHE A 257 -3.48 6.29 -9.91
CA PHE A 257 -4.81 6.80 -10.21
C PHE A 257 -5.06 8.16 -9.53
N SER A 258 -5.65 9.11 -10.25
CA SER A 258 -5.84 10.48 -9.76
C SER A 258 -6.72 10.55 -8.51
N GLY A 259 -7.74 9.68 -8.40
CA GLY A 259 -8.59 9.60 -7.20
C GLY A 259 -7.91 9.03 -5.96
N TRP A 260 -6.71 8.46 -6.10
CA TRP A 260 -5.88 8.06 -4.95
C TRP A 260 -5.21 9.27 -4.27
N GLU A 261 -5.12 10.40 -4.98
CA GLU A 261 -4.55 11.67 -4.53
C GLU A 261 -3.12 11.52 -3.95
N PRO A 262 -2.15 11.06 -4.78
CA PRO A 262 -0.80 10.75 -4.31
C PRO A 262 0.04 11.95 -3.86
N TRP A 263 -0.34 13.14 -4.28
CA TRP A 263 0.32 14.39 -3.93
C TRP A 263 -0.04 14.91 -2.53
N MET A 264 -1.05 14.32 -1.87
CA MET A 264 -1.45 14.66 -0.50
C MET A 264 -0.84 13.69 0.49
#